data_AF-A0A0G1WIW7-F1
#
_entry.id   AF-A0A0G1WIW7-F1
#
_cell.length_a   1.000
_cell.length_b   1.000
_cell.length_c   1.000
_cell.angle_alpha   90.00
_cell.angle_beta   90.00
_cell.angle_gamma   90.00
#
_symmetry.space_group_name_H-M   'P 1'
#
loop_
_entity.id
_entity.type
_entity.pdbx_description
1 polymer ?
#
loop_
_entity_poly.entity_id
_entity_poly.type
_entity_poly.pdbx_seq_one_letter_code
_entity_poly.pdbx_strand_id
1 'polypeptide(L)' 'MEELSDEDKVVVARARKIQKFLSQPFFVAEQFTGAAGKYVKLSDTIRAFKMLLDGTMDDVAEQDFYMKGSIDEITHD' A
#
# COMPACT_ATOMS: atom_id res chain seq x y z
N MET A 1 1.04 4.83 19.80
CA MET A 1 0.08 5.73 19.14
C MET A 1 -0.49 6.73 20.12
N GLU A 2 -0.85 6.33 21.34
CA GLU A 2 -1.50 7.23 22.32
C GLU A 2 -0.61 8.41 22.75
N GLU A 3 0.71 8.24 22.82
CA GLU A 3 1.68 9.28 23.19
C GLU A 3 2.15 10.18 22.03
N LEU A 4 1.63 9.99 20.82
CA LEU A 4 2.04 10.77 19.64
C LEU A 4 1.16 12.01 19.44
N SER A 5 1.74 13.07 18.88
CA SER A 5 0.95 14.17 18.33
C SER A 5 0.05 13.67 17.20
N ASP A 6 -1.03 14.39 16.89
CA ASP A 6 -1.94 13.96 15.83
C ASP A 6 -1.27 13.99 14.44
N GLU A 7 -0.35 14.91 14.20
CA GLU A 7 0.48 14.93 12.98
C GLU A 7 1.40 13.70 12.91
N ASP A 8 2.08 13.34 14.01
CA ASP A 8 2.93 12.15 14.04
C ASP A 8 2.14 10.85 13.84
N LYS A 9 0.91 10.78 14.38
CA LYS A 9 0.01 9.64 14.13
C LYS A 9 -0.30 9.49 12.64
N VAL A 10 -0.58 10.59 11.94
CA VAL A 10 -0.83 10.57 10.49
C VAL A 10 0.42 10.11 9.73
N VAL A 11 1.60 10.64 10.08
CA VAL A 11 2.86 10.23 9.45
C VAL A 11 3.12 8.73 9.65
N VAL A 12 2.95 8.22 10.87
CA VAL A 12 3.12 6.79 11.17
C VAL A 12 2.10 5.94 10.43
N ALA A 13 0.84 6.37 10.34
CA ALA A 13 -0.20 5.67 9.61
C ALA A 13 0.13 5.56 8.11
N ARG A 14 0.50 6.67 7.47
CA ARG A 14 0.91 6.68 6.06
C ARG A 14 2.17 5.85 5.81
N ALA A 15 3.17 5.94 6.70
CA ALA A 15 4.40 5.16 6.59
C ALA A 15 4.12 3.64 6.64
N ARG A 16 3.20 3.20 7.50
CA ARG A 16 2.77 1.78 7.56
C ARG A 16 2.08 1.33 6.28
N LYS A 17 1.19 2.16 5.72
CA LYS A 17 0.53 1.89 4.42
C LYS A 17 1.56 1.77 3.30
N ILE A 18 2.51 2.70 3.23
CA ILE A 18 3.64 2.66 2.28
C ILE A 18 4.47 1.39 2.44
N GLN A 19 4.84 1.03 3.68
CA GLN A 19 5.61 -0.18 3.95
C GLN A 19 4.90 -1.44 3.45
N LYS A 20 3.58 -1.52 3.64
CA LYS A 20 2.75 -2.62 3.14
C LYS A 20 2.65 -2.60 1.61
N PHE A 21 2.44 -1.44 1.02
CA PHE A 21 2.29 -1.28 -0.43
C PHE A 21 3.59 -1.54 -1.22
N LEU A 22 4.75 -1.47 -0.58
CA LEU A 22 6.02 -1.92 -1.17
C LEU A 22 6.09 -3.44 -1.35
N SER A 23 5.19 -4.21 -0.74
CA SER A 23 5.05 -5.64 -1.01
C SER A 23 4.31 -5.85 -2.33
N GLN A 24 4.71 -6.87 -3.09
CA GLN A 24 4.05 -7.26 -4.34
C GLN A 24 4.16 -8.78 -4.53
N PRO A 25 3.12 -9.43 -5.09
CA PRO A 25 3.19 -10.83 -5.46
C PRO A 25 4.12 -11.01 -6.67
N PHE A 26 5.18 -11.79 -6.49
CA PHE A 26 6.10 -12.11 -7.58
C PHE A 26 5.68 -13.36 -8.34
N PHE A 27 5.85 -13.35 -9.67
CA PHE A 27 5.58 -14.50 -10.54
C PHE A 27 6.31 -15.77 -10.10
N VAL A 28 7.56 -15.64 -9.65
CA VAL A 28 8.37 -16.77 -9.17
C VAL A 28 7.91 -17.30 -7.80
N ALA A 29 7.18 -16.49 -7.04
CA ALA A 29 6.71 -16.83 -5.71
C ALA A 29 5.32 -17.51 -5.72
N GLU A 30 4.61 -17.47 -6.84
CA GLU A 30 3.23 -17.94 -6.98
C GLU A 30 3.06 -19.41 -6.56
N GLN A 31 4.05 -20.27 -6.85
CA GLN A 31 4.04 -21.68 -6.44
C GLN A 31 4.10 -21.87 -4.91
N PHE A 32 4.61 -20.89 -4.17
CA PHE A 32 4.76 -20.95 -2.72
C PHE A 32 3.67 -20.19 -1.97
N THR A 33 3.19 -19.09 -2.55
CA THR A 33 2.20 -18.20 -1.91
C THR A 33 0.77 -18.44 -2.38
N GLY A 34 0.57 -19.05 -3.55
CA GLY A 34 -0.73 -19.18 -4.21
C GLY A 34 -1.29 -17.86 -4.77
N ALA A 35 -0.55 -16.75 -4.63
CA ALA A 35 -0.95 -15.45 -5.13
C ALA A 35 -0.36 -15.21 -6.54
N ALA A 36 -1.23 -14.90 -7.50
CA ALA A 36 -0.83 -14.62 -8.88
C ALA A 36 0.16 -13.44 -8.94
N GLY A 37 1.28 -13.65 -9.63
CA GLY A 37 2.30 -12.62 -9.79
C GLY A 37 1.77 -11.39 -10.53
N LYS A 38 2.27 -10.20 -10.16
CA LYS A 38 1.83 -8.93 -10.75
C LYS A 38 3.02 -8.12 -11.25
N TYR A 39 2.82 -7.51 -12.43
CA TYR A 39 3.74 -6.53 -12.99
C TYR A 39 3.11 -5.15 -12.91
N VAL A 40 3.79 -4.22 -12.24
CA VAL A 40 3.33 -2.84 -12.04
C VAL A 40 4.18 -1.92 -12.89
N LYS A 41 3.53 -1.06 -13.69
CA LYS A 41 4.23 -0.07 -14.51
C LYS A 41 4.76 1.06 -13.63
N LEU A 42 5.90 1.62 -14.01
CA LEU A 42 6.51 2.76 -13.32
C LEU A 42 5.53 3.95 -13.13
N SER A 43 4.73 4.26 -14.16
CA SER A 43 3.75 5.35 -14.09
C SER A 43 2.68 5.10 -13.03
N ASP A 44 2.24 3.84 -12.87
CA ASP A 44 1.25 3.46 -11.88
C ASP A 44 1.85 3.46 -10.47
N THR A 45 3.10 3.03 -10.32
CA THR A 45 3.84 3.14 -9.05
C THR A 45 3.95 4.60 -8.60
N ILE A 46 4.40 5.50 -9.48
CA ILE A 46 4.54 6.93 -9.14
C ILE A 46 3.19 7.54 -8.75
N ARG A 47 2.13 7.24 -9.50
CA ARG A 47 0.76 7.68 -9.20
C ARG A 47 0.31 7.19 -7.82
N ALA A 48 0.47 5.91 -7.54
CA ALA A 48 0.05 5.29 -6.29
C ALA A 48 0.76 5.90 -5.08
N PHE A 49 2.09 6.05 -5.15
CA PHE A 49 2.87 6.66 -4.05
C PHE A 49 2.53 8.13 -3.85
N LYS A 50 2.22 8.87 -4.92
CA LYS A 50 1.72 10.23 -4.80
C LYS A 50 0.39 10.28 -4.03
N MET A 51 -0.56 9.41 -4.36
CA MET A 51 -1.86 9.35 -3.65
C MET A 51 -1.71 9.01 -2.16
N LEU A 52 -0.77 8.11 -1.82
CA LEU A 52 -0.44 7.78 -0.42
C LEU A 52 0.19 8.96 0.33
N LEU A 53 1.08 9.72 -0.32
CA LEU A 53 1.73 10.88 0.30
C LEU A 53 0.78 12.07 0.44
N ASP A 54 -0.09 12.30 -0.54
CA ASP A 54 -1.08 13.37 -0.58
C ASP A 54 -2.26 13.12 0.39
N GLY A 55 -2.38 11.91 0.94
CA GLY A 55 -3.41 11.54 1.92
C GLY A 55 -4.75 11.11 1.33
N THR A 56 -4.83 10.90 0.01
CA THR A 56 -6.06 10.43 -0.67
C THR A 56 -6.51 9.05 -0.20
N MET A 57 -5.62 8.30 0.46
CA MET A 57 -5.80 6.91 0.88
C MET A 57 -5.78 6.76 2.41
N ASP A 58 -6.02 7.85 3.16
CA ASP A 58 -5.92 7.88 4.62
C ASP A 58 -7.04 7.11 5.34
N ASP A 59 -8.19 6.96 4.70
CA ASP A 59 -9.37 6.23 5.17
C ASP A 59 -9.27 4.71 5.01
N VAL A 60 -8.45 4.23 4.07
CA VAL A 60 -8.24 2.79 3.81
C VAL A 60 -7.45 2.12 4.93
N ALA A 61 -7.76 0.87 5.28
CA ALA A 61 -7.00 0.13 6.29
C ALA A 61 -5.60 -0.28 5.80
N GLU A 62 -4.61 -0.34 6.71
CA GLU A 62 -3.22 -0.68 6.35
C GLU A 62 -3.04 -2.08 5.72
N GLN A 63 -3.94 -3.01 6.03
CA GLN A 63 -3.86 -4.39 5.51
C GLN A 63 -4.27 -4.48 4.04
N ASP A 64 -5.09 -3.54 3.55
CA ASP A 64 -5.54 -3.53 2.17
C ASP A 64 -4.42 -3.14 1.20
N PHE A 65 -3.30 -2.62 1.71
CA PHE A 65 -2.09 -2.34 0.94
C PHE A 65 -1.16 -3.56 0.82
N TYR A 66 -1.42 -4.66 1.52
CA TYR A 66 -0.55 -5.83 1.52
C TYR A 66 -0.73 -6.68 0.26
N MET A 67 0.39 -7.05 -0.38
CA MET A 67 0.45 -7.92 -1.57
C MET A 67 -0.49 -7.46 -2.71
N LYS A 68 -0.56 -6.15 -2.93
CA LYS A 68 -1.29 -5.54 -4.05
C LYS A 68 -0.35 -5.23 -5.21
N GLY A 69 -0.92 -5.21 -6.42
CA GLY A 69 -0.19 -4.77 -7.61
C GLY A 69 -0.42 -3.29 -7.88
N SER A 70 -1.62 -2.94 -8.30
CA SER A 70 -2.03 -1.54 -8.50
C SER A 70 -2.74 -0.99 -7.27
N ILE A 71 -2.68 0.34 -7.11
CA ILE A 71 -3.52 1.07 -6.16
C ILE A 71 -5.02 0.92 -6.48
N ASP A 72 -5.36 0.61 -7.72
CA ASP A 72 -6.75 0.42 -8.18
C ASP A 72 -7.38 -0.89 -7.65
N GLU A 73 -6.58 -1.76 -7.02
CA GLU A 73 -7.02 -3.02 -6.39
C GLU A 73 -7.45 -2.85 -4.93
N ILE A 74 -7.39 -1.63 -4.43
CA ILE A 74 -7.68 -1.26 -3.05
C ILE A 74 -9.10 -0.71 -3.00
N THR A 75 -9.97 -1.34 -2.22
CA THR A 75 -11.36 -0.93 -2.03
C THR A 75 -11.50 -0.07 -0.78
N HIS A 76 -12.40 0.92 -0.86
CA HIS A 76 -12.86 1.69 0.29
C HIS A 76 -14.15 1.00 0.78
N ASP A 77 -14.03 0.05 1.70
CA ASP A 77 -15.19 -0.57 2.37
C ASP A 77 -15.43 0.06 3.75
#